data_AF-A0A818CIZ5-F1
#
_entry.id   AF-A0A818CIZ5-F1
#
_cell.length_a   1.000
_cell.length_b   1.000
_cell.length_c   1.000
_cell.angle_alpha   90.00
_cell.angle_beta   90.00
_cell.angle_gamma   90.00
#
_symmetry.space_group_name_H-M   'P 1'
#
loop_
_entity.id
_entity.type
_entity.pdbx_description
1 polymer ?
#
loop_
_entity_poly.entity_id
_entity_poly.type
_entity_poly.pdbx_seq_one_letter_code
_entity_poly.pdbx_strand_id
1 'polypeptide(L)'
;MIKLPDTFYFLTNWEPNFHCSHARRIGARGDGGKWVCDPYRLKLRHDCLIYSVGSSGDFSFEIEIKKVIPHCEIHAFDQNPYLCPTNICSFHQVTFGDGIQPNSSKSWLTVVEALNHTNRLIDILKIDIEGGEYSFFPRLLNSRPQLTDSQIEVVGFEKL
;
A
#
# COMPACT_ATOMS: atom_id res chain seq x y z
N MET A 1 -35.84 -16.66 7.18
CA MET A 1 -35.42 -15.25 7.22
C MET A 1 -34.23 -15.16 8.16
N ILE A 2 -33.01 -15.19 7.62
CA ILE A 2 -31.77 -15.08 8.41
C ILE A 2 -31.42 -13.59 8.42
N LYS A 3 -31.41 -12.97 9.60
CA LYS A 3 -30.86 -11.62 9.78
C LYS A 3 -29.35 -11.72 9.62
N LEU A 4 -28.79 -11.09 8.58
CA LEU A 4 -27.35 -10.88 8.47
C LEU A 4 -26.95 -9.94 9.63
N PRO A 5 -26.12 -10.38 10.59
CA PRO A 5 -25.73 -9.55 11.72
C PRO A 5 -24.56 -8.67 11.31
N ASP A 6 -24.61 -7.37 11.61
CA ASP A 6 -23.58 -6.35 11.90
C ASP A 6 -22.19 -6.34 11.22
N THR A 7 -21.71 -7.43 10.63
CA THR A 7 -20.41 -7.59 9.98
C THR A 7 -20.23 -6.66 8.80
N PHE A 8 -21.26 -6.45 7.97
CA PHE A 8 -21.15 -5.57 6.80
C PHE A 8 -20.82 -4.12 7.18
N TYR A 9 -21.31 -3.63 8.32
CA TYR A 9 -20.98 -2.29 8.81
C TYR A 9 -19.53 -2.24 9.29
N PHE A 10 -19.08 -3.23 10.07
CA PHE A 10 -17.70 -3.27 10.55
C PHE A 10 -16.68 -3.52 9.44
N LEU A 11 -17.02 -4.25 8.39
CA LEU A 11 -16.15 -4.48 7.23
C LEU A 11 -15.93 -3.18 6.46
N THR A 12 -17.02 -2.48 6.13
CA THR A 12 -16.96 -1.24 5.32
C THR A 12 -16.53 0.00 6.12
N ASN A 13 -16.53 -0.08 7.46
CA ASN A 13 -16.22 1.04 8.37
C ASN A 13 -15.15 0.68 9.42
N TRP A 14 -14.31 -0.34 9.19
CA TRP A 14 -13.22 -0.64 10.11
C TRP A 14 -12.20 0.52 10.11
N GLU A 15 -12.16 1.27 11.21
CA GLU A 15 -11.10 2.24 11.47
C GLU A 15 -9.91 1.51 12.12
N PRO A 16 -8.67 1.78 11.70
CA PRO A 16 -7.50 1.22 12.38
C PRO A 16 -7.52 1.59 13.88
N ASN A 17 -7.19 0.63 14.75
CA ASN A 17 -7.06 0.84 16.20
C ASN A 17 -5.90 1.81 16.58
N PHE A 18 -5.22 2.39 15.60
CA PHE A 18 -4.30 3.50 15.77
C PHE A 18 -5.06 4.81 15.53
N HIS A 19 -5.52 5.44 16.60
CA HIS A 19 -6.19 6.73 16.49
C HIS A 19 -5.21 7.78 15.93
N CYS A 20 -5.47 8.26 14.72
CA CYS A 20 -4.72 9.36 14.12
C CYS A 20 -5.64 10.57 13.95
N SER A 21 -5.44 11.61 14.77
CA SER A 21 -6.26 12.82 14.73
C SER A 21 -6.19 13.58 13.40
N HIS A 22 -5.15 13.31 12.60
CA HIS A 22 -4.94 13.91 11.28
C HIS A 22 -5.10 12.88 10.14
N ALA A 23 -5.89 11.82 10.36
CA ALA A 23 -6.21 10.85 9.31
C ALA A 23 -6.94 11.53 8.13
N ARG A 24 -6.54 11.14 6.91
CA ARG A 24 -7.14 11.61 5.66
C ARG A 24 -7.43 10.43 4.76
N ARG A 25 -8.62 10.42 4.17
CA ARG A 25 -8.97 9.42 3.15
C ARG A 25 -8.45 9.89 1.80
N ILE A 26 -7.66 9.05 1.13
CA ILE A 26 -6.98 9.35 -0.12
C ILE A 26 -7.45 8.35 -1.18
N GLY A 27 -7.82 8.83 -2.37
CA GLY A 27 -8.33 8.01 -3.47
C GLY A 27 -9.86 8.00 -3.60
N ALA A 28 -10.37 7.14 -4.48
CA ALA A 28 -11.80 7.06 -4.80
C ALA A 28 -12.66 6.66 -3.59
N ARG A 29 -13.98 6.93 -3.63
CA ARG A 29 -14.91 6.41 -2.62
C ARG A 29 -15.03 4.88 -2.72
N GLY A 30 -15.22 4.19 -1.61
CA GLY A 30 -15.28 2.73 -1.57
C GLY A 30 -13.90 2.09 -1.41
N ASP A 31 -13.65 1.00 -2.14
CA ASP A 31 -12.46 0.16 -1.91
C ASP A 31 -11.15 0.84 -2.36
N GLY A 32 -11.15 1.53 -3.50
CA GLY A 32 -9.95 2.14 -4.07
C GLY A 32 -9.29 3.25 -3.25
N GLY A 33 -10.01 3.83 -2.28
CA GLY A 33 -9.47 4.87 -1.41
C GLY A 33 -9.18 4.36 0.00
N LYS A 34 -8.02 4.71 0.54
CA LYS A 34 -7.56 4.24 1.85
C LYS A 34 -7.26 5.40 2.81
N TRP A 35 -7.26 5.11 4.10
CA TRP A 35 -6.95 6.09 5.15
C TRP A 35 -5.45 6.21 5.39
N VAL A 36 -4.94 7.43 5.36
CA VAL A 36 -3.52 7.75 5.58
C VAL A 36 -3.41 8.67 6.80
N CYS A 37 -2.57 8.31 7.75
CA CYS A 37 -2.31 9.15 8.92
C CYS A 37 -1.35 10.30 8.58
N ASP A 38 -1.82 11.54 8.66
CA ASP A 38 -1.04 12.77 8.45
C ASP A 38 -0.08 12.75 7.23
N PRO A 39 -0.60 12.65 6.00
CA PRO A 39 0.24 12.72 4.80
C PRO A 39 0.94 14.08 4.64
N TYR A 40 0.44 15.13 5.31
CA TYR A 40 0.99 16.47 5.20
C TYR A 40 2.34 16.61 5.92
N ARG A 41 2.63 15.76 6.91
CA ARG A 41 3.95 15.66 7.55
C ARG A 41 5.08 15.43 6.55
N LEU A 42 4.79 14.77 5.42
CA LEU A 42 5.78 14.49 4.39
C LEU A 42 6.05 15.68 3.46
N LYS A 43 5.30 16.79 3.55
CA LYS A 43 5.50 17.96 2.67
C LYS A 43 6.89 18.59 2.76
N LEU A 44 7.55 18.45 3.92
CA LEU A 44 8.89 18.98 4.18
C LEU A 44 10.00 17.95 3.90
N ARG A 45 9.65 16.70 3.58
CA ARG A 45 10.62 15.64 3.28
C ARG A 45 10.91 15.60 1.79
N HIS A 46 12.15 15.87 1.40
CA HIS A 46 12.52 15.92 -0.01
C HIS A 46 12.70 14.53 -0.68
N ASP A 47 12.86 13.46 0.11
CA ASP A 47 13.27 12.12 -0.34
C ASP A 47 12.21 11.03 -0.12
N CYS A 48 10.95 11.44 0.07
CA CYS A 48 9.88 10.53 0.47
C CYS A 48 9.55 9.47 -0.58
N LEU A 49 9.21 8.28 -0.08
CA LEU A 49 8.96 7.08 -0.88
C LEU A 49 7.62 6.44 -0.51
N ILE A 50 6.79 6.18 -1.52
CA ILE A 50 5.46 5.57 -1.38
C ILE A 50 5.43 4.28 -2.17
N TYR A 51 5.08 3.18 -1.50
CA TYR A 51 4.81 1.89 -2.13
C TYR A 51 3.31 1.61 -2.07
N SER A 52 2.74 1.25 -3.22
CA SER A 52 1.34 0.83 -3.35
C SER A 52 1.28 -0.56 -3.96
N VAL A 53 0.87 -1.54 -3.16
CA VAL A 53 0.80 -2.94 -3.56
C VAL A 53 -0.66 -3.32 -3.78
N GLY A 54 -0.94 -3.91 -4.95
CA GLY A 54 -2.28 -4.28 -5.38
C GLY A 54 -3.07 -3.06 -5.86
N SER A 55 -2.65 -2.47 -6.98
CA SER A 55 -3.43 -1.37 -7.60
C SER A 55 -4.66 -1.90 -8.32
N SER A 56 -4.65 -3.13 -8.85
CA SER A 56 -5.77 -3.74 -9.60
C SER A 56 -6.33 -2.84 -10.72
N GLY A 57 -5.48 -2.01 -11.33
CA GLY A 57 -5.86 -1.02 -12.34
C GLY A 57 -6.56 0.23 -11.81
N ASP A 58 -6.86 0.31 -10.50
CA ASP A 58 -7.33 1.52 -9.84
C ASP A 58 -6.13 2.31 -9.29
N PHE A 59 -5.85 3.45 -9.93
CA PHE A 59 -4.78 4.36 -9.53
C PHE A 59 -5.28 5.58 -8.75
N SER A 60 -6.53 5.55 -8.25
CA SER A 60 -7.14 6.71 -7.60
C SER A 60 -6.37 7.12 -6.34
N PHE A 61 -5.87 6.16 -5.56
CA PHE A 61 -5.01 6.43 -4.41
C PHE A 61 -3.73 7.18 -4.82
N GLU A 62 -3.02 6.66 -5.80
CA GLU A 62 -1.75 7.20 -6.29
C GLU A 62 -1.93 8.61 -6.88
N ILE A 63 -3.01 8.82 -7.64
CA ILE A 63 -3.37 10.13 -8.18
C ILE A 63 -3.62 11.13 -7.06
N GLU A 64 -4.44 10.77 -6.06
CA GLU A 64 -4.80 11.70 -4.99
C GLU A 64 -3.63 11.97 -4.03
N ILE A 65 -2.82 10.96 -3.67
CA ILE A 65 -1.65 11.19 -2.81
C ILE A 65 -0.61 12.06 -3.53
N LYS A 66 -0.44 11.89 -4.85
CA LYS A 66 0.46 12.73 -5.65
C LYS A 66 0.01 14.20 -5.66
N LYS A 67 -1.29 14.50 -5.55
CA LYS A 67 -1.76 15.88 -5.39
C LYS A 67 -1.39 16.48 -4.02
N VAL A 68 -1.38 15.65 -2.97
CA VAL A 68 -1.07 16.09 -1.60
C VAL A 68 0.44 16.29 -1.41
N ILE A 69 1.25 15.38 -1.95
CA ILE A 69 2.72 15.34 -1.84
C ILE A 69 3.36 15.07 -3.21
N PRO A 70 3.39 16.09 -4.10
CA PRO A 70 3.76 15.92 -5.51
C PRO A 70 5.21 15.52 -5.76
N HIS A 71 6.10 15.80 -4.81
CA HIS A 71 7.53 15.47 -4.90
C HIS A 71 7.83 14.02 -4.52
N CYS A 72 6.94 13.33 -3.80
CA CYS A 72 7.22 11.95 -3.39
C CYS A 72 7.25 11.01 -4.58
N GLU A 73 8.18 10.08 -4.50
CA GLU A 73 8.33 8.99 -5.46
C GLU A 73 7.29 7.90 -5.15
N ILE A 74 6.59 7.42 -6.17
CA ILE A 74 5.52 6.43 -6.03
C ILE A 74 5.82 5.22 -6.88
N HIS A 75 5.84 4.05 -6.25
CA HIS A 75 5.94 2.75 -6.93
C HIS A 75 4.66 1.97 -6.72
N ALA A 76 4.00 1.62 -7.82
CA ALA A 76 2.83 0.76 -7.83
C ALA A 76 3.23 -0.66 -8.25
N PHE A 77 2.70 -1.66 -7.56
CA PHE A 77 3.03 -3.07 -7.76
C PHE A 77 1.75 -3.89 -7.94
N ASP A 78 1.70 -4.71 -8.98
CA ASP A 78 0.62 -5.68 -9.18
C ASP A 78 1.11 -6.88 -9.99
N GLN A 79 0.48 -8.03 -9.83
CA GLN A 79 0.79 -9.22 -10.64
C GLN A 79 0.35 -9.06 -12.10
N ASN A 80 -0.72 -8.32 -12.33
CA ASN A 80 -1.26 -8.06 -13.66
C ASN A 80 -0.67 -6.76 -14.22
N PRO A 81 -0.41 -6.68 -15.53
CA PRO A 81 0.12 -5.47 -16.14
C PRO A 81 -0.95 -4.38 -16.22
N TYR A 82 -0.65 -3.21 -15.66
CA TYR A 82 -1.48 -2.02 -15.77
C TYR A 82 -0.65 -0.81 -16.22
N LEU A 83 -1.35 0.20 -16.73
CA LEU A 83 -0.73 1.46 -17.14
C LEU A 83 -0.99 2.52 -16.08
N CYS A 84 0.03 2.77 -15.24
CA CYS A 84 -0.04 3.92 -14.35
C CYS A 84 -0.06 5.22 -15.17
N PRO A 85 -0.90 6.21 -14.80
CA PRO A 85 -0.91 7.49 -15.49
C PRO A 85 0.46 8.18 -15.48
N THR A 86 0.77 8.88 -16.56
CA THR A 86 2.03 9.60 -16.73
C THR A 86 2.25 10.60 -15.59
N ASN A 87 3.47 10.65 -15.06
CA ASN A 87 3.90 11.52 -13.96
C ASN A 87 3.23 11.22 -12.59
N ILE A 88 2.48 10.13 -12.46
CA ILE A 88 1.89 9.71 -11.18
C ILE A 88 2.79 8.72 -10.45
N CYS A 89 3.07 7.57 -11.07
CA CYS A 89 3.83 6.50 -10.45
C CYS A 89 4.63 5.67 -11.46
N SER A 90 5.65 4.98 -10.95
CA SER A 90 6.37 3.93 -11.67
C SER A 90 5.68 2.59 -11.41
N PHE A 91 5.16 1.95 -12.45
CA PHE A 91 4.47 0.67 -12.33
C PHE A 91 5.43 -0.51 -12.48
N HIS A 92 5.26 -1.54 -11.64
CA HIS A 92 6.07 -2.74 -11.62
C HIS A 92 5.19 -3.97 -11.61
N GLN A 93 5.30 -4.81 -12.63
CA GLN A 93 4.63 -6.10 -12.64
C GLN A 93 5.37 -7.08 -11.72
N VAL A 94 4.79 -7.35 -10.54
CA VAL A 94 5.40 -8.16 -9.49
C VAL A 94 4.34 -8.98 -8.76
N THR A 95 4.56 -10.29 -8.70
CA THR A 95 3.91 -11.17 -7.72
C THR A 95 4.82 -11.30 -6.50
N PHE A 96 4.36 -10.87 -5.32
CA PHE A 96 5.14 -11.02 -4.09
C PHE A 96 5.04 -12.44 -3.53
N GLY A 97 6.18 -13.00 -3.10
CA GLY A 97 6.27 -14.35 -2.55
C GLY A 97 7.65 -14.67 -1.98
N ASP A 98 7.92 -15.94 -1.70
CA ASP A 98 9.20 -16.43 -1.16
C ASP A 98 10.21 -16.83 -2.26
N GLY A 99 9.87 -16.65 -3.54
CA GLY A 99 10.70 -17.07 -4.66
C GLY A 99 10.73 -18.57 -4.90
N ILE A 100 9.94 -19.35 -4.14
CA ILE A 100 9.78 -20.79 -4.36
C ILE A 100 8.61 -21.00 -5.33
N GLN A 101 8.83 -21.91 -6.28
CA GLN A 101 7.90 -22.32 -7.36
C GLN A 101 6.43 -22.41 -6.89
N PRO A 102 5.45 -22.04 -7.74
CA PRO A 102 5.45 -22.30 -9.20
C PRO A 102 5.62 -21.06 -10.10
N ASN A 103 5.57 -19.85 -9.57
CA ASN A 103 5.44 -18.63 -10.38
C ASN A 103 6.38 -17.55 -9.86
N SER A 104 7.65 -17.55 -10.30
CA SER A 104 8.54 -16.37 -10.46
C SER A 104 8.37 -15.20 -9.45
N SER A 105 8.03 -15.52 -8.20
CA SER A 105 7.59 -14.54 -7.22
C SER A 105 8.80 -13.85 -6.65
N LYS A 106 8.67 -12.57 -6.34
CA LYS A 106 9.78 -11.78 -5.79
C LYS A 106 9.57 -11.58 -4.31
N SER A 107 10.64 -11.78 -3.54
CA SER A 107 10.64 -11.37 -2.15
C SER A 107 10.61 -9.85 -2.05
N TRP A 108 10.08 -9.34 -0.94
CA TRP A 108 10.10 -7.91 -0.62
C TRP A 108 11.51 -7.31 -0.75
N LEU A 109 12.50 -7.99 -0.15
CA LEU A 109 13.90 -7.56 -0.18
C LEU A 109 14.44 -7.47 -1.60
N THR A 110 14.15 -8.47 -2.44
CA THR A 110 14.57 -8.47 -3.85
C THR A 110 14.01 -7.28 -4.62
N VAL A 111 12.75 -6.90 -4.35
CA VAL A 111 12.13 -5.72 -5.00
C VAL A 111 12.79 -4.44 -4.55
N VAL A 112 13.02 -4.28 -3.25
CA VAL A 112 13.71 -3.10 -2.71
C VAL A 112 15.14 -3.01 -3.26
N GLU A 113 15.89 -4.10 -3.27
CA GLU A 113 17.25 -4.16 -3.83
C GLU A 113 17.28 -3.79 -5.31
N ALA A 114 16.36 -4.36 -6.10
CA ALA A 114 16.26 -4.07 -7.53
C ALA A 114 15.92 -2.61 -7.83
N LEU A 115 15.22 -1.93 -6.91
CA LEU A 115 14.90 -0.51 -6.99
C LEU A 115 15.94 0.39 -6.30
N ASN A 116 17.01 -0.18 -5.75
CA ASN A 116 18.05 0.55 -5.00
C ASN A 116 17.50 1.34 -3.79
N HIS A 117 16.51 0.76 -3.09
CA HIS A 117 15.84 1.38 -1.93
C HIS A 117 16.28 0.80 -0.57
N THR A 118 17.34 -0.01 -0.53
CA THR A 118 17.79 -0.72 0.69
C THR A 118 18.12 0.18 1.86
N ASN A 119 18.57 1.41 1.59
CA ASN A 119 18.90 2.43 2.58
C ASN A 119 17.87 3.57 2.62
N ARG A 120 16.67 3.36 2.09
CA ARG A 120 15.59 4.35 2.09
C ARG A 120 14.46 3.91 3.00
N LEU A 121 13.82 4.88 3.62
CA LEU A 121 12.59 4.67 4.35
C LEU A 121 11.42 4.65 3.35
N ILE A 122 10.54 3.66 3.47
CA ILE A 122 9.23 3.69 2.80
C ILE A 122 8.27 4.44 3.73
N ASP A 123 7.90 5.66 3.40
CA ASP A 123 7.10 6.54 4.28
C ASP A 123 5.62 6.15 4.32
N ILE A 124 5.08 5.71 3.18
CA ILE A 124 3.71 5.22 3.06
C ILE A 124 3.73 3.88 2.35
N LEU A 125 3.09 2.89 2.97
CA LEU A 125 2.89 1.56 2.39
C LEU A 125 1.40 1.26 2.32
N LYS A 126 0.84 1.31 1.13
CA LYS A 126 -0.50 0.78 0.83
C LYS A 126 -0.39 -0.69 0.48
N ILE A 127 -1.20 -1.53 1.11
CA ILE A 127 -1.35 -2.95 0.77
C ILE A 127 -2.85 -3.22 0.58
N ASP A 128 -3.19 -3.75 -0.59
CA ASP A 128 -4.57 -3.98 -1.04
C ASP A 128 -4.61 -5.13 -2.04
N ILE A 129 -4.46 -6.36 -1.56
CA ILE A 129 -4.24 -7.58 -2.35
C ILE A 129 -5.29 -8.67 -2.07
N GLU A 130 -6.51 -8.27 -1.72
CA GLU A 130 -7.72 -9.10 -1.77
C GLU A 130 -7.59 -10.44 -1.02
N GLY A 131 -7.14 -10.40 0.24
CA GLY A 131 -6.92 -11.56 1.10
C GLY A 131 -5.49 -12.12 1.06
N GLY A 132 -4.65 -11.67 0.12
CA GLY A 132 -3.22 -11.99 0.07
C GLY A 132 -2.42 -11.45 1.27
N GLU A 133 -2.98 -10.49 2.01
CA GLU A 133 -2.39 -9.78 3.13
C GLU A 133 -1.92 -10.71 4.23
N TYR A 134 -2.73 -11.73 4.56
CA TYR A 134 -2.42 -12.73 5.59
C TYR A 134 -1.09 -13.44 5.33
N SER A 135 -0.75 -13.57 4.06
CA SER A 135 0.47 -14.21 3.62
C SER A 135 1.60 -13.19 3.45
N PHE A 136 1.28 -11.95 3.08
CA PHE A 136 2.24 -10.89 2.79
C PHE A 136 2.80 -10.24 4.07
N PHE A 137 1.95 -9.90 5.03
CA PHE A 137 2.36 -9.21 6.26
C PHE A 137 3.43 -9.94 7.07
N PRO A 138 3.32 -11.25 7.35
CA PRO A 138 4.37 -11.95 8.08
C PRO A 138 5.72 -11.90 7.37
N ARG A 139 5.73 -11.93 6.04
CA ARG A 139 6.96 -11.83 5.24
C ARG A 139 7.56 -10.45 5.31
N LEU A 140 6.73 -9.42 5.15
CA LEU A 140 7.11 -8.02 5.30
C LEU A 140 7.73 -7.77 6.69
N LEU A 141 7.04 -8.17 7.76
CA LEU A 141 7.48 -7.97 9.15
C LEU A 141 8.71 -8.80 9.55
N ASN A 142 9.05 -9.84 8.81
CA ASN A 142 10.29 -10.61 9.01
C ASN A 142 11.48 -10.00 8.26
N SER A 143 11.25 -9.12 7.28
CA SER A 143 12.28 -8.42 6.50
C SER A 143 12.78 -7.12 7.16
N ARG A 144 12.98 -7.15 8.49
CA ARG A 144 13.05 -5.99 9.41
C ARG A 144 14.09 -4.86 9.22
N PRO A 145 15.12 -4.86 8.35
CA PRO A 145 15.98 -3.67 8.28
C PRO A 145 15.36 -2.37 7.74
N GLN A 146 14.14 -2.38 7.18
CA GLN A 146 13.64 -1.24 6.37
C GLN A 146 12.29 -0.66 6.82
N LEU A 147 11.70 -1.21 7.87
CA LEU A 147 10.41 -0.80 8.38
C LEU A 147 10.62 -0.15 9.76
N THR A 148 10.32 1.14 9.89
CA THR A 148 10.39 1.86 11.18
C THR A 148 8.99 2.09 11.74
N ASP A 149 8.88 2.31 13.05
CA ASP A 149 7.61 2.64 13.71
C ASP A 149 6.93 3.92 13.15
N SER A 150 7.61 4.70 12.31
CA SER A 150 7.07 5.90 11.68
C SER A 150 6.33 5.65 10.36
N GLN A 151 6.36 4.41 9.85
CA GLN A 151 5.69 4.06 8.61
C GLN A 151 4.19 4.21 8.74
N ILE A 152 3.62 4.99 7.84
CA ILE A 152 2.18 5.13 7.73
C ILE A 152 1.71 3.89 6.97
N GLU A 153 1.41 2.84 7.72
CA GLU A 153 0.86 1.60 7.21
C GLU A 153 -0.61 1.83 6.85
N VAL A 154 -0.90 1.72 5.55
CA VAL A 154 -2.24 1.87 5.00
C VAL A 154 -2.71 0.46 4.65
N VAL A 155 -3.25 -0.23 5.65
CA VAL A 155 -3.77 -1.59 5.46
C VAL A 155 -5.21 -1.51 4.95
N GLY A 156 -5.42 -1.88 3.69
CA GLY A 156 -6.72 -2.33 3.24
C GLY A 156 -6.90 -3.77 3.67
N PHE A 157 -7.85 -4.05 4.56
CA PHE A 157 -8.39 -5.39 4.73
C PHE A 157 -9.80 -5.37 4.16
N GLU A 158 -10.06 -5.99 3.01
CA GLU A 158 -11.40 -6.44 2.66
C GLU A 158 -11.36 -7.49 1.55
N LYS A 159 -11.74 -8.74 1.90
CA LYS A 159 -12.81 -9.57 1.28
C LYS A 159 -12.73 -11.01 1.83
N LEU A 160 -13.82 -11.47 2.47
CA LEU A 160 -14.27 -12.86 2.46
C LEU A 160 -15.68 -12.89 1.86
#